data_AF-A0A1D4KZQ4-F1
#
_entry.id   AF-A0A1D4KZQ4-F1
#
_cell.length_a   1.000
_cell.length_b   1.000
_cell.length_c   1.000
_cell.angle_alpha   90.00
_cell.angle_beta   90.00
_cell.angle_gamma   90.00
#
_symmetry.space_group_name_H-M   'P 1'
#
loop_
_entity.id
_entity.type
_entity.pdbx_description
1 polymer ?
#
loop_
_entity_poly.entity_id
_entity_poly.type
_entity_poly.pdbx_seq_one_letter_code
_entity_poly.pdbx_strand_id
1 'polypeptide(L)'
;MERKVGFKEALKMFWKNYVNFKGRSRRSEYWYMVLWHLIFMAPAFALYFFAFIFLASGAASNSDGMLAFGVILMFLGIGYSAIYSLATLVPNWAIMIRRFHDTGRTMLIPLIFLGVFVVTYPITIVINIRDEQLTNPINMVLMILISLIYFGFSIFMIVIACLDSERKTNKYGPSHKYGNHIPASDKDTKAYNQNQSTNQTTNNAQHNSNLNEENSDLKQVNRNNYPFGEHQDETKPSSNHNNDHKY
;
A
#
# COMPACT_ATOMS: atom_id res chain seq x y z
N MET A 1 -8.76 -7.55 10.54
CA MET A 1 -9.53 -6.86 9.50
C MET A 1 -8.59 -6.31 8.43
N GLU A 2 -8.80 -6.74 7.18
CA GLU A 2 -8.00 -6.39 6.01
C GLU A 2 -8.30 -4.95 5.57
N ARG A 3 -7.42 -3.97 5.82
CA ARG A 3 -7.61 -2.63 5.25
C ARG A 3 -7.07 -2.59 3.81
N LYS A 4 -7.84 -3.07 2.83
CA LYS A 4 -7.50 -2.92 1.41
C LYS A 4 -7.38 -1.43 1.10
N VAL A 5 -6.22 -0.99 0.60
CA VAL A 5 -6.00 0.42 0.27
C VAL A 5 -6.72 0.72 -1.03
N GLY A 6 -7.64 1.68 -1.03
CA GLY A 6 -8.34 2.12 -2.25
C GLY A 6 -7.51 3.07 -3.12
N PHE A 7 -7.93 3.27 -4.37
CA PHE A 7 -7.25 4.15 -5.33
C PHE A 7 -7.06 5.59 -4.83
N LYS A 8 -8.11 6.20 -4.25
CA LYS A 8 -8.02 7.55 -3.63
C LYS A 8 -7.25 7.55 -2.31
N GLU A 9 -7.32 6.45 -1.56
CA GLU A 9 -6.61 6.32 -0.28
C GLU A 9 -5.11 6.28 -0.50
N ALA A 10 -4.63 5.63 -1.56
CA ALA A 10 -3.22 5.63 -1.94
C ALA A 10 -2.68 7.04 -2.15
N LEU A 11 -3.42 7.91 -2.85
CA LEU A 11 -3.06 9.32 -3.05
C LEU A 11 -2.96 10.06 -1.71
N LYS A 12 -3.96 9.89 -0.84
CA LYS A 12 -3.94 10.48 0.51
C LYS A 12 -2.74 9.97 1.33
N MET A 13 -2.44 8.68 1.27
CA MET A 13 -1.33 8.07 2.00
C MET A 13 0.03 8.51 1.46
N PHE A 14 0.15 8.76 0.16
CA PHE A 14 1.36 9.28 -0.48
C PHE A 14 1.75 10.65 0.09
N TRP A 15 0.81 11.60 0.07
CA TRP A 15 1.04 12.93 0.61
C TRP A 15 1.13 12.95 2.15
N LYS A 16 0.38 12.09 2.84
CA LYS A 16 0.49 11.97 4.32
C LYS A 16 1.87 11.45 4.75
N ASN A 17 2.47 10.55 3.97
CA ASN A 17 3.77 9.95 4.26
C ASN A 17 4.89 10.59 3.42
N TYR A 18 4.81 11.89 3.17
CA TYR A 18 5.69 12.61 2.25
C TYR A 18 7.19 12.39 2.53
N VAL A 19 7.61 12.55 3.79
CA VAL A 19 8.99 12.31 4.27
C VAL A 19 9.07 11.15 5.26
N ASN A 20 8.04 10.30 5.30
CA ASN A 20 8.02 9.18 6.23
C ASN A 20 8.64 7.93 5.61
N PHE A 21 9.89 7.66 5.97
CA PHE A 21 10.65 6.48 5.56
C PHE A 21 10.45 5.27 6.48
N LYS A 22 9.68 5.42 7.56
CA LYS A 22 9.41 4.35 8.53
C LYS A 22 8.11 3.62 8.17
N GLY A 23 8.00 2.38 8.63
CA GLY A 23 6.83 1.55 8.39
C GLY A 23 6.86 0.82 7.05
N ARG A 24 5.69 0.32 6.65
CA ARG A 24 5.49 -0.58 5.51
C ARG A 24 4.47 -0.01 4.53
N SER A 25 4.71 -0.21 3.23
CA SER A 25 3.77 0.14 2.17
C SER A 25 3.29 -1.09 1.42
N ARG A 26 1.98 -1.18 1.23
CA ARG A 26 1.36 -2.30 0.51
C ARG A 26 1.59 -2.14 -0.99
N ARG A 27 1.52 -3.26 -1.72
CA ARG A 27 1.55 -3.27 -3.20
C ARG A 27 0.55 -2.29 -3.80
N SER A 28 -0.69 -2.30 -3.30
CA SER A 28 -1.77 -1.45 -3.82
C SER A 28 -1.50 0.05 -3.60
N GLU A 29 -0.88 0.46 -2.50
CA GLU A 29 -0.43 1.86 -2.34
C GLU A 29 0.55 2.25 -3.45
N TYR A 30 1.55 1.40 -3.70
CA TYR A 30 2.58 1.67 -4.69
C TYR A 30 2.00 1.72 -6.11
N TRP A 31 1.28 0.67 -6.53
CA TRP A 31 0.76 0.57 -7.89
C TRP A 31 -0.36 1.58 -8.19
N TYR A 32 -1.22 1.92 -7.22
CA TYR A 32 -2.17 3.01 -7.43
C TYR A 32 -1.48 4.37 -7.55
N MET A 33 -0.37 4.59 -6.84
CA MET A 33 0.42 5.80 -7.05
C MET A 33 1.09 5.84 -8.42
N VAL A 34 1.60 4.72 -8.93
CA VAL A 34 2.10 4.63 -10.31
C VAL A 34 1.01 5.04 -11.32
N LEU A 35 -0.23 4.60 -11.12
CA LEU A 35 -1.36 5.03 -11.95
C LEU A 35 -1.68 6.53 -11.80
N TRP A 36 -1.63 7.08 -10.58
CA TRP A 36 -1.76 8.53 -10.38
C TRP A 36 -0.65 9.32 -11.07
N HIS A 37 0.59 8.84 -11.05
CA HIS A 37 1.68 9.45 -11.80
C HIS A 37 1.39 9.47 -13.30
N LEU A 38 0.85 8.38 -13.86
CA LEU A 38 0.45 8.34 -15.26
C LEU A 38 -0.62 9.40 -15.58
N ILE A 39 -1.63 9.53 -14.71
CA ILE A 39 -2.71 10.52 -14.88
C ILE A 39 -2.16 11.94 -14.79
N PHE A 40 -1.34 12.24 -13.78
CA PHE A 40 -0.76 13.58 -13.61
C PHE A 40 0.27 13.92 -14.68
N MET A 41 0.93 12.94 -15.30
CA MET A 41 1.84 13.20 -16.42
C MET A 41 1.15 13.34 -17.77
N ALA A 42 -0.14 12.97 -17.89
CA ALA A 42 -0.88 13.06 -19.16
C ALA A 42 -0.88 14.48 -19.79
N PRO A 43 -1.09 15.58 -19.03
CA PRO A 43 -0.98 16.94 -19.59
C PRO A 43 0.42 17.25 -20.14
N ALA A 44 1.48 16.79 -19.46
CA ALA A 44 2.86 16.97 -19.94
C ALA A 44 3.08 16.24 -21.26
N PHE A 45 2.63 14.98 -21.36
CA PHE A 45 2.72 14.21 -22.60
C PHE A 45 1.95 14.87 -23.75
N ALA A 46 0.76 15.42 -23.47
CA ALA A 46 0.01 16.17 -24.47
C ALA A 46 0.77 17.42 -24.94
N LEU A 47 1.36 18.20 -24.02
CA LEU A 47 2.17 19.38 -24.36
C LEU A 47 3.37 19.00 -25.24
N TYR A 48 4.12 17.94 -24.89
CA TYR A 48 5.25 17.48 -25.70
C TYR A 48 4.80 16.95 -27.08
N PHE A 49 3.69 16.24 -27.14
CA PHE A 49 3.15 15.72 -28.40
C PHE A 49 2.75 16.87 -29.34
N PHE A 50 2.02 17.88 -28.85
CA PHE A 50 1.69 19.04 -29.65
C PHE A 50 2.91 19.89 -29.99
N ALA A 51 3.83 20.09 -29.05
CA ALA A 51 5.09 20.79 -29.31
C ALA A 51 5.86 20.15 -30.48
N PHE A 52 5.98 18.82 -30.47
CA PHE A 52 6.62 18.06 -31.54
C PHE A 52 5.90 18.25 -32.88
N ILE A 53 4.56 18.16 -32.93
CA ILE A 53 3.79 18.37 -34.16
C ILE A 53 4.03 19.77 -34.73
N PHE A 54 3.97 20.81 -33.89
CA PHE A 54 4.16 22.19 -34.33
C PHE A 54 5.59 22.48 -34.77
N LEU A 55 6.59 21.94 -34.07
CA LEU A 55 7.99 22.05 -34.47
C LEU A 55 8.26 21.34 -35.80
N ALA A 56 7.79 20.10 -35.97
CA ALA A 56 7.98 19.34 -37.21
C ALA A 56 7.26 20.01 -38.39
N SER A 57 6.02 20.48 -38.18
CA SER A 57 5.23 21.15 -39.21
C SER A 57 5.83 22.52 -39.57
N GLY A 58 6.28 23.29 -38.58
CA GLY A 58 6.95 24.57 -38.78
C GLY A 58 8.26 24.41 -39.56
N ALA A 59 9.04 23.38 -39.27
CA ALA A 59 10.25 23.07 -40.01
C ALA A 59 9.95 22.65 -41.46
N ALA A 60 8.94 21.80 -41.68
CA ALA A 60 8.56 21.36 -43.02
C ALA A 60 7.97 22.48 -43.88
N SER A 61 7.26 23.43 -43.26
CA SER A 61 6.61 24.56 -43.93
C SER A 61 7.44 25.85 -43.95
N ASN A 62 8.63 25.85 -43.33
CA ASN A 62 9.44 27.04 -43.09
C ASN A 62 8.65 28.19 -42.44
N SER A 63 7.77 27.85 -41.48
CA SER A 63 6.92 28.81 -40.77
C SER A 63 7.47 29.12 -39.38
N ASP A 64 8.04 30.31 -39.21
CA ASP A 64 8.56 30.79 -37.93
C ASP A 64 7.49 30.85 -36.84
N GLY A 65 6.24 31.18 -37.20
CA GLY A 65 5.13 31.23 -36.25
C GLY A 65 4.79 29.85 -35.65
N MET A 66 4.79 28.80 -36.48
CA MET A 66 4.55 27.44 -36.01
C MET A 66 5.71 26.91 -35.17
N LEU A 67 6.95 27.23 -35.57
CA LEU A 67 8.15 26.91 -34.78
C LEU A 67 8.10 27.57 -33.41
N ALA A 68 7.83 28.88 -33.35
CA ALA A 68 7.74 29.63 -32.10
C ALA A 68 6.67 29.05 -31.16
N PHE A 69 5.49 28.72 -31.71
CA PHE A 69 4.41 28.10 -30.92
C PHE A 69 4.82 26.73 -30.37
N GLY A 70 5.47 25.90 -31.18
CA GLY A 70 6.01 24.61 -30.76
C GLY A 70 7.04 24.74 -29.63
N VAL A 71 7.95 25.70 -29.72
CA VAL A 71 8.94 26.00 -28.67
C VAL A 71 8.25 26.44 -27.36
N ILE A 72 7.23 27.29 -27.41
CA ILE A 72 6.48 27.72 -26.22
C ILE A 72 5.84 26.51 -25.52
N LEU A 73 5.17 25.64 -26.27
CA LEU A 73 4.57 24.42 -25.71
C LEU A 73 5.61 23.48 -25.10
N MET A 74 6.78 23.36 -25.73
CA MET A 74 7.90 22.57 -25.21
C MET A 74 8.36 23.10 -23.84
N PHE A 75 8.57 24.42 -23.71
CA PHE A 75 8.96 25.03 -22.43
C PHE A 75 7.89 24.91 -21.35
N LEU A 76 6.61 25.02 -21.71
CA LEU A 76 5.50 24.74 -20.78
C LEU A 76 5.51 23.28 -20.30
N GLY A 77 5.76 22.34 -21.21
CA GLY A 77 5.92 20.92 -20.87
C GLY A 77 7.09 20.65 -19.93
N ILE A 78 8.24 21.29 -20.19
CA ILE A 78 9.44 21.22 -19.34
C ILE A 78 9.13 21.79 -17.96
N GLY A 79 8.54 22.99 -17.88
CA GLY A 79 8.18 23.64 -16.63
C GLY A 79 7.22 22.81 -15.78
N TYR A 80 6.17 22.27 -16.40
CA TYR A 80 5.24 21.36 -15.74
C TYR A 80 5.96 20.12 -15.18
N SER A 81 6.77 19.47 -16.01
CA SER A 81 7.51 18.25 -15.64
C SER A 81 8.51 18.51 -14.51
N ALA A 82 9.19 19.66 -14.54
CA ALA A 82 10.14 20.07 -13.52
C ALA A 82 9.44 20.29 -12.16
N ILE A 83 8.35 21.05 -12.12
CA ILE A 83 7.60 21.29 -10.89
C ILE A 83 7.06 19.98 -10.32
N TYR A 84 6.48 19.13 -11.18
CA TYR A 84 5.93 17.85 -10.77
C TYR A 84 7.00 16.88 -10.25
N SER A 85 8.13 16.77 -10.94
CA SER A 85 9.23 15.90 -10.52
C SER A 85 9.83 16.35 -9.19
N LEU A 86 10.00 17.65 -8.97
CA LEU A 86 10.47 18.20 -7.69
C LEU A 86 9.48 17.90 -6.55
N ALA A 87 8.18 18.13 -6.78
CA ALA A 87 7.14 17.89 -5.78
C ALA A 87 6.99 16.40 -5.42
N THR A 88 7.30 15.48 -6.34
CA THR A 88 7.13 14.05 -6.13
C THR A 88 8.43 13.29 -5.82
N LEU A 89 9.59 13.94 -5.93
CA LEU A 89 10.90 13.30 -5.73
C LEU A 89 10.99 12.60 -4.37
N VAL A 90 10.82 13.36 -3.28
CA VAL A 90 10.94 12.83 -1.91
C VAL A 90 9.88 11.76 -1.59
N PRO A 91 8.57 11.97 -1.85
CA PRO A 91 7.56 10.97 -1.52
C PRO A 91 7.67 9.70 -2.38
N ASN A 92 8.17 9.77 -3.62
CA ASN A 92 8.48 8.60 -4.44
C ASN A 92 9.56 7.72 -3.82
N TRP A 93 10.61 8.35 -3.29
CA TRP A 93 11.63 7.64 -2.53
C TRP A 93 11.07 7.06 -1.22
N ALA A 94 10.22 7.81 -0.52
CA ALA A 94 9.62 7.36 0.74
C ALA A 94 8.73 6.11 0.56
N ILE A 95 7.86 6.09 -0.45
CA ILE A 95 7.00 4.91 -0.72
C ILE A 95 7.82 3.71 -1.19
N MET A 96 8.88 3.93 -1.98
CA MET A 96 9.79 2.86 -2.41
C MET A 96 10.52 2.23 -1.22
N ILE A 97 11.08 3.04 -0.31
CA ILE A 97 11.76 2.53 0.89
C ILE A 97 10.78 1.73 1.77
N ARG A 98 9.57 2.24 1.99
CA ARG A 98 8.52 1.51 2.74
C ARG A 98 8.08 0.22 2.05
N ARG A 99 8.16 0.16 0.72
CA ARG A 99 7.91 -1.06 -0.06
C ARG A 99 9.01 -2.10 0.18
N PHE A 100 10.28 -1.67 0.21
CA PHE A 100 11.40 -2.54 0.59
C PHE A 100 11.21 -3.11 2.00
N HIS A 101 10.88 -2.26 2.96
CA HIS A 101 10.56 -2.65 4.34
C HIS A 101 9.40 -3.65 4.41
N ASP A 102 8.39 -3.50 3.55
CA ASP A 102 7.25 -4.42 3.51
C ASP A 102 7.63 -5.83 3.04
N THR A 103 8.72 -5.97 2.30
CA THR A 103 9.26 -7.27 1.85
C THR A 103 10.40 -7.80 2.73
N GLY A 104 10.60 -7.21 3.91
CA GLY A 104 11.64 -7.62 4.87
C GLY A 104 13.04 -7.10 4.56
N ARG A 105 13.18 -6.21 3.56
CA ARG A 105 14.47 -5.68 3.11
C ARG A 105 14.82 -4.38 3.80
N THR A 106 16.11 -4.06 3.83
CA THR A 106 16.61 -2.79 4.34
C THR A 106 16.46 -1.67 3.31
N MET A 107 16.57 -0.41 3.76
CA MET A 107 16.62 0.76 2.89
C MET A 107 17.94 0.93 2.13
N LEU A 108 18.93 0.04 2.32
CA LEU A 108 20.26 0.21 1.76
C LEU A 108 20.25 0.19 0.23
N ILE A 109 19.53 -0.75 -0.39
CA ILE A 109 19.49 -0.87 -1.84
C ILE A 109 18.90 0.38 -2.52
N PRO A 110 17.72 0.90 -2.12
CA PRO A 110 17.23 2.16 -2.67
C PRO A 110 18.20 3.32 -2.41
N LEU A 111 18.87 3.38 -1.25
CA LEU A 111 19.82 4.45 -0.97
C LEU A 111 21.09 4.39 -1.83
N ILE A 112 21.61 3.18 -2.09
CA ILE A 112 22.73 2.96 -3.03
C ILE A 112 22.30 3.42 -4.43
N PHE A 113 21.10 3.06 -4.86
CA PHE A 113 20.57 3.50 -6.16
C PHE A 113 20.49 5.03 -6.24
N LEU A 114 20.05 5.70 -5.18
CA LEU A 114 20.07 7.18 -5.10
C LEU A 114 21.50 7.73 -5.21
N GLY A 115 22.46 7.13 -4.52
CA GLY A 115 23.87 7.54 -4.59
C GLY A 115 24.45 7.38 -5.99
N VAL A 116 24.22 6.22 -6.64
CA VAL A 116 24.62 5.99 -8.04
C VAL A 116 23.99 7.02 -8.97
N PHE A 117 22.72 7.36 -8.74
CA PHE A 117 22.02 8.39 -9.51
C PHE A 117 22.67 9.77 -9.37
N VAL A 118 22.92 10.21 -8.15
CA VAL A 118 23.54 11.51 -7.86
C VAL A 118 24.96 11.62 -8.43
N VAL A 119 25.72 10.51 -8.47
CA VAL A 119 27.08 10.51 -9.02
C VAL A 119 27.09 10.45 -10.55
N THR A 120 26.28 9.58 -11.16
CA THR A 120 26.35 9.35 -12.61
C THR A 120 25.60 10.42 -13.41
N TYR A 121 24.54 11.04 -12.88
CA TYR A 121 23.79 12.09 -13.57
C TYR A 121 24.63 13.32 -13.98
N PRO A 122 25.47 13.93 -13.12
CA PRO A 122 26.34 15.03 -13.56
C PRO A 122 27.41 14.56 -14.56
N ILE A 123 27.90 13.33 -14.45
CA ILE A 123 28.87 12.75 -15.40
C ILE A 123 28.22 12.67 -16.80
N THR A 124 26.99 12.17 -16.89
CA THR A 124 26.29 12.10 -18.18
C THR A 124 26.03 13.48 -18.76
N ILE A 125 25.68 14.48 -17.93
CA ILE A 125 25.55 15.88 -18.38
C ILE A 125 26.86 16.38 -18.98
N VAL A 126 27.99 16.19 -18.30
CA VAL A 126 29.30 16.64 -18.80
C VAL A 126 29.63 15.96 -20.13
N ILE A 127 29.37 14.66 -20.28
CA ILE A 127 29.59 13.96 -21.55
C ILE A 127 28.73 14.55 -22.66
N ASN A 128 27.42 14.78 -22.42
CA ASN A 128 26.53 15.35 -23.42
C ASN A 128 26.94 16.77 -23.84
N ILE A 129 27.54 17.57 -22.94
CA ILE A 129 28.06 18.91 -23.27
C ILE A 129 29.37 18.85 -24.04
N ARG A 130 30.24 17.87 -23.74
CA ARG A 130 31.59 17.76 -24.33
C ARG A 130 31.60 16.99 -25.64
N ASP A 131 30.68 16.07 -25.83
CA ASP A 131 30.60 15.13 -26.95
C ASP A 131 29.13 14.83 -27.27
N GLU A 132 28.40 15.86 -27.74
CA GLU A 132 26.96 15.82 -28.02
C GLU A 132 26.58 14.70 -29.01
N GLN A 133 27.42 14.49 -30.04
CA GLN A 133 27.22 13.45 -31.05
C GLN A 133 27.79 12.09 -30.65
N LEU A 134 28.32 11.96 -29.43
CA LEU A 134 28.88 10.73 -28.87
C LEU A 134 29.91 10.04 -29.78
N THR A 135 30.83 10.84 -30.33
CA THR A 135 31.85 10.40 -31.29
C THR A 135 33.00 9.64 -30.63
N ASN A 136 33.26 9.88 -29.34
CA ASN A 136 34.32 9.20 -28.61
C ASN A 136 33.84 7.79 -28.19
N PRO A 137 34.53 6.71 -28.61
CA PRO A 137 34.10 5.35 -28.29
C PRO A 137 34.11 5.05 -26.77
N ILE A 138 34.95 5.73 -25.99
CA ILE A 138 34.98 5.58 -24.52
C ILE A 138 33.69 6.12 -23.91
N ASN A 139 33.22 7.29 -24.36
CA ASN A 139 31.97 7.88 -23.90
C ASN A 139 30.76 7.01 -24.29
N MET A 140 30.77 6.43 -25.50
CA MET A 140 29.74 5.47 -25.93
C MET A 140 29.66 4.27 -25.00
N VAL A 141 30.80 3.60 -24.75
CA VAL A 141 30.85 2.42 -23.88
C VAL A 141 30.40 2.78 -22.46
N LEU A 142 30.86 3.92 -21.93
CA LEU A 142 30.46 4.38 -20.59
C LEU A 142 28.96 4.64 -20.49
N MET A 143 28.34 5.29 -21.48
CA MET A 143 26.89 5.53 -21.51
C MET A 143 26.09 4.23 -21.57
N ILE A 144 26.55 3.26 -22.36
CA ILE A 144 25.91 1.93 -22.44
C ILE A 144 26.00 1.21 -21.09
N LEU A 145 27.19 1.17 -20.47
CA LEU A 145 27.37 0.54 -19.16
C LEU A 145 26.50 1.18 -18.07
N ILE A 146 26.47 2.51 -18.01
CA ILE A 146 25.60 3.25 -17.10
C ILE A 146 24.13 2.88 -17.35
N SER A 147 23.70 2.85 -18.61
CA SER A 147 22.33 2.51 -18.99
C SER A 147 21.95 1.08 -18.60
N LEU A 148 22.86 0.11 -18.79
CA LEU A 148 22.64 -1.29 -18.40
C LEU A 148 22.53 -1.44 -16.87
N ILE A 149 23.33 -0.69 -16.10
CA ILE A 149 23.23 -0.65 -14.64
C ILE A 149 21.86 -0.13 -14.22
N TYR A 150 21.40 0.98 -14.80
CA TYR A 150 20.07 1.52 -14.53
C TYR A 150 18.95 0.56 -14.92
N PHE A 151 19.08 -0.13 -16.04
CA PHE A 151 18.12 -1.12 -16.49
C PHE A 151 18.03 -2.32 -15.54
N GLY A 152 19.18 -2.83 -15.08
CA GLY A 152 19.21 -3.91 -14.08
C GLY A 152 18.57 -3.49 -12.76
N PHE A 153 18.89 -2.29 -12.27
CA PHE A 153 18.27 -1.76 -11.04
C PHE A 153 16.77 -1.51 -11.20
N SER A 154 16.31 -0.99 -12.33
CA SER A 154 14.88 -0.74 -12.56
C SER A 154 14.07 -2.04 -12.56
N ILE A 155 14.57 -3.09 -13.22
CA ILE A 155 13.97 -4.42 -13.18
C ILE A 155 13.92 -4.93 -11.74
N PHE A 156 15.03 -4.87 -11.01
CA PHE A 156 15.06 -5.31 -9.62
C PHE A 156 14.04 -4.57 -8.75
N MET A 157 13.93 -3.25 -8.88
CA MET A 157 12.96 -2.43 -8.15
C MET A 157 11.52 -2.81 -8.49
N ILE A 158 11.21 -3.07 -9.76
CA ILE A 158 9.88 -3.53 -10.21
C ILE A 158 9.57 -4.91 -9.61
N VAL A 159 10.53 -5.84 -9.60
CA VAL A 159 10.36 -7.16 -8.99
C VAL A 159 9.98 -7.01 -7.51
N ILE A 160 10.71 -6.19 -6.74
CA ILE A 160 10.40 -5.93 -5.33
C ILE A 160 9.02 -5.26 -5.17
N ALA A 161 8.66 -4.32 -6.05
CA ALA A 161 7.35 -3.70 -6.05
C ALA A 161 6.22 -4.74 -6.25
N CYS A 162 6.47 -5.79 -7.04
CA CYS A 162 5.55 -6.91 -7.27
C CYS A 162 5.54 -8.00 -6.17
N LEU A 163 6.61 -8.20 -5.39
CA LEU A 163 6.70 -9.26 -4.36
C LEU A 163 5.64 -9.13 -3.26
N ASP A 164 5.27 -10.19 -2.54
CA ASP A 164 4.21 -10.07 -1.53
C ASP A 164 4.73 -9.43 -0.25
N SER A 165 3.81 -8.87 0.53
CA SER A 165 4.13 -8.41 1.86
C SER A 165 4.65 -9.58 2.71
N GLU A 166 5.71 -9.34 3.47
CA GLU A 166 6.19 -10.32 4.45
C GLU A 166 5.07 -10.64 5.46
N ARG A 167 4.81 -11.94 5.68
CA ARG A 167 3.69 -12.41 6.51
C ARG A 167 3.90 -12.12 7.99
N LYS A 168 5.14 -12.29 8.44
CA LYS A 168 5.53 -12.05 9.83
C LYS A 168 5.61 -10.56 10.12
N THR A 169 5.43 -10.21 11.38
CA THR A 169 5.84 -8.90 11.87
C THR A 169 7.36 -8.79 11.75
N ASN A 170 7.84 -7.76 11.08
CA ASN A 170 9.27 -7.47 10.98
C ASN A 170 9.62 -6.20 11.77
N LYS A 171 10.89 -5.81 11.80
CA LYS A 171 11.36 -4.62 12.55
C LYS A 171 10.73 -3.29 12.11
N TYR A 172 10.04 -3.27 10.96
CA TYR A 172 9.33 -2.11 10.43
C TYR A 172 7.84 -2.10 10.80
N GLY A 173 7.37 -3.10 11.55
CA GLY A 173 6.02 -3.20 12.06
C GLY A 173 5.21 -4.35 11.46
N PRO A 174 3.97 -4.52 11.95
CA PRO A 174 3.10 -5.61 11.50
C PRO A 174 2.61 -5.39 10.07
N SER A 175 2.31 -6.50 9.40
CA SER A 175 1.77 -6.44 8.04
C SER A 175 0.34 -5.91 8.06
N HIS A 176 0.04 -4.90 7.23
CA HIS A 176 -1.34 -4.46 7.03
C HIS A 176 -2.24 -5.56 6.42
N LYS A 177 -1.65 -6.59 5.80
CA LYS A 177 -2.34 -7.72 5.18
C LYS A 177 -2.62 -8.86 6.14
N TYR A 178 -1.63 -9.23 6.92
CA TYR A 178 -1.69 -10.42 7.78
C TYR A 178 -1.89 -10.08 9.26
N GLY A 179 -1.90 -8.79 9.63
CA GLY A 179 -2.05 -8.35 11.02
C GLY A 179 -0.90 -8.82 11.92
N ASN A 180 -1.16 -8.85 13.23
CA ASN A 180 -0.20 -9.29 14.25
C ASN A 180 -0.26 -10.80 14.49
N HIS A 181 -0.96 -11.58 13.65
CA HIS A 181 -1.26 -12.98 13.90
C HIS A 181 -0.03 -13.90 13.80
N ILE A 182 1.09 -13.41 13.25
CA ILE A 182 2.32 -14.18 13.12
C ILE A 182 3.47 -13.35 13.74
N PRO A 183 3.89 -13.69 14.96
CA PRO A 183 4.93 -12.95 15.65
C PRO A 183 6.32 -13.15 15.01
N ALA A 184 7.25 -12.25 15.34
CA ALA A 184 8.52 -12.08 14.65
C ALA A 184 9.51 -13.24 14.85
N SER A 185 9.43 -14.02 15.95
CA SER A 185 10.32 -15.15 16.23
C SER A 185 9.60 -16.39 16.77
N ASP A 186 10.23 -17.57 16.65
CA ASP A 186 9.74 -18.85 17.23
C ASP A 186 9.56 -18.79 18.76
N LYS A 187 10.34 -17.97 19.46
CA LYS A 187 10.16 -17.74 20.91
C LYS A 187 8.86 -17.00 21.19
N ASP A 188 8.52 -16.03 20.36
CA ASP A 188 7.28 -15.26 20.46
C ASP A 188 6.07 -16.09 20.00
N THR A 189 6.25 -17.03 19.07
CA THR A 189 5.23 -18.02 18.69
C THR A 189 4.93 -18.97 19.84
N LYS A 190 5.96 -19.46 20.55
CA LYS A 190 5.77 -20.28 21.76
C LYS A 190 5.08 -19.50 22.88
N ALA A 191 5.49 -18.26 23.14
CA ALA A 191 4.85 -17.40 24.15
C ALA A 191 3.39 -17.05 23.79
N TYR A 192 3.10 -16.77 22.52
CA TYR A 192 1.73 -16.51 22.05
C TYR A 192 0.83 -17.76 22.18
N ASN A 193 1.32 -18.92 21.74
CA ASN A 193 0.59 -20.18 21.87
C ASN A 193 0.37 -20.56 23.33
N GLN A 194 1.39 -20.37 24.19
CA GLN A 194 1.28 -20.62 25.63
C GLN A 194 0.22 -19.72 26.27
N ASN A 195 0.21 -18.42 25.97
CA ASN A 195 -0.78 -17.48 26.49
C ASN A 195 -2.21 -17.76 25.97
N GLN A 196 -2.37 -18.23 24.73
CA GLN A 196 -3.69 -18.65 24.24
C GLN A 196 -4.19 -19.93 24.93
N SER A 197 -3.32 -20.92 25.15
CA SER A 197 -3.67 -22.13 25.90
C SER A 197 -4.03 -21.81 27.35
N THR A 198 -3.31 -20.90 28.02
CA THR A 198 -3.65 -20.46 29.38
C THR A 198 -5.01 -19.76 29.41
N ASN A 199 -5.27 -18.81 28.50
CA ASN A 199 -6.55 -18.10 28.46
C ASN A 199 -7.75 -19.01 28.12
N GLN A 200 -7.58 -20.01 27.25
CA GLN A 200 -8.62 -21.02 27.00
C GLN A 200 -8.88 -21.89 28.24
N THR A 201 -7.82 -22.25 28.98
CA THR A 201 -7.96 -23.03 30.21
C THR A 201 -8.67 -22.22 31.31
N THR A 202 -8.34 -20.94 31.47
CA THR A 202 -8.98 -20.03 32.43
C THR A 202 -10.44 -19.77 32.07
N ASN A 203 -10.76 -19.54 30.80
CA ASN A 203 -12.14 -19.33 30.35
C ASN A 203 -13.00 -20.59 30.50
N ASN A 204 -12.45 -21.77 30.21
CA ASN A 204 -13.17 -23.03 30.42
C ASN A 204 -13.36 -23.34 31.91
N ALA A 205 -12.39 -22.98 32.76
CA ALA A 205 -12.50 -23.12 34.21
C ALA A 205 -13.56 -22.16 34.80
N GLN A 206 -13.62 -20.91 34.35
CA GLN A 206 -14.65 -19.94 34.75
C GLN A 206 -16.04 -20.32 34.22
N HIS A 207 -16.12 -20.87 33.01
CA HIS A 207 -17.40 -21.33 32.48
C HIS A 207 -17.94 -22.53 33.28
N ASN A 208 -17.07 -23.47 33.64
CA ASN A 208 -17.45 -24.62 34.47
C ASN A 208 -17.75 -24.24 35.92
N SER A 209 -17.08 -23.23 36.51
CA SER A 209 -17.44 -22.75 37.86
C SER A 209 -18.83 -22.12 37.87
N ASN A 210 -19.14 -21.30 36.86
CA ASN A 210 -20.45 -20.64 36.76
C ASN A 210 -21.58 -21.66 36.55
N LEU A 211 -21.35 -22.71 35.75
CA LEU A 211 -22.30 -23.81 35.57
C LEU A 211 -22.52 -24.63 36.85
N ASN A 212 -21.50 -24.75 37.70
CA ASN A 212 -21.61 -25.47 38.98
C ASN A 212 -22.35 -24.65 40.04
N GLU A 213 -22.15 -23.32 40.06
CA GLU A 213 -22.92 -22.40 40.91
C GLU A 213 -24.40 -22.40 40.51
N GLU A 214 -24.70 -22.26 39.21
CA GLU A 214 -26.08 -22.26 38.70
C GLU A 214 -26.82 -23.59 38.98
N ASN A 215 -26.13 -24.73 38.84
CA ASN A 215 -26.69 -26.04 39.20
C ASN A 215 -26.86 -26.24 40.71
N SER A 216 -26.07 -25.56 41.54
CA SER A 216 -26.20 -25.61 42.99
C SER A 216 -27.38 -24.77 43.47
N ASP A 217 -27.61 -23.61 42.85
CA ASP A 217 -28.75 -22.73 43.12
C ASP A 217 -30.07 -23.39 42.69
N LEU A 218 -30.10 -24.04 41.52
CA LEU A 218 -31.27 -24.81 41.05
C LEU A 218 -31.62 -25.98 41.99
N LYS A 219 -30.62 -26.63 42.60
CA LYS A 219 -30.84 -27.71 43.58
C LYS A 219 -31.34 -27.20 44.94
N GLN A 220 -31.03 -25.95 45.32
CA GLN A 220 -31.56 -25.33 46.54
C GLN A 220 -33.00 -24.83 46.34
N VAL A 221 -33.31 -24.25 45.18
CA VAL A 221 -34.67 -23.76 44.85
C VAL A 221 -35.69 -24.91 44.80
N ASN A 222 -35.30 -26.09 44.28
CA ASN A 222 -36.22 -27.22 44.14
C ASN A 222 -36.51 -27.97 45.46
N ARG A 223 -35.81 -27.68 46.57
CA ARG A 223 -36.13 -28.26 47.89
C ARG A 223 -37.21 -27.50 48.66
N ASN A 224 -37.54 -26.27 48.26
CA ASN A 224 -38.31 -25.35 49.11
C ASN A 224 -39.78 -25.16 48.70
N ASN A 225 -40.28 -25.83 47.66
CA ASN A 225 -41.66 -25.65 47.18
C ASN A 225 -42.50 -26.93 47.27
N TYR A 226 -43.08 -27.21 48.44
CA TYR A 226 -44.38 -27.87 48.57
C TYR A 226 -45.09 -27.40 49.85
N PRO A 227 -46.34 -26.91 49.73
CA PRO A 227 -47.38 -27.57 50.51
C PRO A 227 -48.66 -27.87 49.71
N PHE A 228 -49.35 -28.90 50.21
CA PHE A 228 -50.64 -29.49 49.85
C PHE A 228 -51.81 -28.51 49.69
N GLY A 229 -52.80 -28.89 48.84
CA GLY A 229 -54.17 -28.37 48.88
C GLY A 229 -55.01 -28.70 47.63
N GLU A 230 -55.95 -29.63 47.75
CA GLU A 230 -57.04 -29.92 46.78
C GLU A 230 -58.09 -28.78 46.78
N HIS A 231 -58.68 -28.47 45.61
CA HIS A 231 -60.14 -28.39 45.41
C HIS A 231 -60.51 -28.03 43.94
N GLN A 232 -61.63 -28.62 43.50
CA GLN A 232 -62.32 -28.48 42.22
C GLN A 232 -62.99 -27.10 42.08
N ASP A 233 -63.09 -26.52 40.87
CA ASP A 233 -64.37 -26.37 40.14
C ASP A 233 -64.30 -25.52 38.85
N GLU A 234 -65.00 -26.05 37.84
CA GLU A 234 -65.89 -25.40 36.86
C GLU A 234 -65.51 -24.22 35.92
N THR A 235 -65.82 -24.49 34.64
CA THR A 235 -66.46 -23.63 33.61
C THR A 235 -65.63 -22.80 32.60
N LYS A 236 -65.77 -23.25 31.33
CA LYS A 236 -65.72 -22.56 30.01
C LYS A 236 -66.66 -21.30 29.98
N PRO A 237 -66.76 -20.46 28.90
CA PRO A 237 -66.37 -20.68 27.49
C PRO A 237 -65.86 -19.46 26.66
N SER A 238 -65.45 -19.76 25.41
CA SER A 238 -65.60 -18.94 24.18
C SER A 238 -64.71 -17.68 24.06
N SER A 239 -64.28 -17.19 22.90
CA SER A 239 -64.47 -17.51 21.47
C SER A 239 -63.49 -16.62 20.68
N ASN A 240 -63.17 -17.03 19.43
CA ASN A 240 -62.76 -16.20 18.27
C ASN A 240 -61.56 -15.24 18.42
N HIS A 241 -60.63 -15.13 17.47
CA HIS A 241 -60.89 -14.95 16.05
C HIS A 241 -59.66 -15.31 15.20
N ASN A 242 -59.94 -15.51 13.91
CA ASN A 242 -59.18 -16.20 12.88
C ASN A 242 -58.43 -15.23 11.96
N ASN A 243 -57.58 -15.81 11.10
CA ASN A 243 -57.12 -15.33 9.77
C ASN A 243 -55.90 -14.39 9.75
N ASP A 244 -54.75 -14.86 9.26
CA ASP A 244 -54.36 -15.04 7.85
C ASP A 244 -53.88 -13.73 7.22
N HIS A 245 -52.60 -13.68 6.82
CA HIS A 245 -52.21 -13.76 5.42
C HIS A 245 -50.69 -13.70 5.28
N LYS A 246 -50.13 -14.74 4.66
CA LYS A 246 -48.83 -14.71 3.98
C LYS A 246 -48.98 -13.87 2.71
N TYR A 247 -48.09 -12.89 2.52
CA TYR A 247 -47.09 -12.84 1.46
C TYR A 247 -45.98 -11.86 1.88
#